data_AF-A0A537EEP5-F1
#
_entry.id   AF-A0A537EEP5-F1
#
_cell.length_a   1.000
_cell.length_b   1.000
_cell.length_c   1.000
_cell.angle_alpha   90.00
_cell.angle_beta   90.00
_cell.angle_gamma   90.00
#
_symmetry.space_group_name_H-M   'P 1'
#
loop_
_entity.id
_entity.type
_entity.pdbx_description
1 polymer ?
#
loop_
_entity_poly.entity_id
_entity_poly.type
_entity_poly.pdbx_seq_one_letter_code
_entity_poly.pdbx_strand_id
1 'polypeptide(L)'
;MMSMATRAREPSSTNPSGNFWPAQKSSGNSNSAPEEAFSSLLTGIVCDALSNALGRYVLDILASKGLLDDSDNPKEFDRELQSLFGNGASVLERIVVKDLYRKLSIPYDSDARFDYEKSLATAKEVCFVESRLK
;
A
#
# COMPACT_ATOMS: atom_id res chain seq x y z
N MET A 1 -60.29 -12.49 -9.92
CA MET A 1 -59.46 -12.48 -11.13
C MET A 1 -58.01 -12.31 -10.70
N MET A 2 -57.13 -13.19 -11.18
CA MET A 2 -55.68 -13.23 -10.91
C MET A 2 -54.88 -12.25 -11.79
N SER A 3 -53.61 -12.03 -11.37
CA SER A 3 -52.39 -11.79 -12.18
C SER A 3 -51.75 -10.39 -12.15
N MET A 4 -50.72 -10.25 -11.30
CA MET A 4 -49.28 -10.12 -11.61
C MET A 4 -48.74 -9.26 -12.78
N ALA A 5 -47.52 -8.75 -12.52
CA ALA A 5 -46.43 -8.30 -13.41
C ALA A 5 -46.47 -6.82 -13.85
N THR A 6 -45.66 -5.91 -13.28
CA THR A 6 -44.20 -5.64 -13.39
C THR A 6 -43.74 -4.89 -14.65
N ARG A 7 -42.99 -3.80 -14.37
CA ARG A 7 -41.78 -3.27 -15.04
C ARG A 7 -41.91 -2.20 -16.15
N ALA A 8 -41.30 -1.04 -15.89
CA ALA A 8 -40.21 -0.40 -16.66
C ALA A 8 -39.75 0.87 -15.89
N ARG A 9 -38.52 0.96 -15.36
CA ARG A 9 -37.26 1.46 -15.98
C ARG A 9 -37.45 2.92 -16.45
N GLU A 10 -36.72 3.92 -15.98
CA GLU A 10 -35.26 4.00 -15.78
C GLU A 10 -34.86 4.99 -14.66
N PRO A 11 -33.68 4.83 -14.05
CA PRO A 11 -32.92 5.98 -13.59
C PRO A 11 -31.69 6.20 -14.46
N SER A 12 -31.51 7.47 -14.80
CA SER A 12 -30.37 8.11 -15.42
C SER A 12 -29.03 7.62 -14.88
N SER A 13 -28.14 7.31 -15.83
CA SER A 13 -26.72 7.15 -15.59
C SER A 13 -26.13 8.47 -15.09
N THR A 14 -25.71 8.47 -13.83
CA THR A 14 -24.66 9.37 -13.34
C THR A 14 -23.52 8.47 -12.90
N ASN A 15 -22.46 8.42 -13.71
CA ASN A 15 -21.18 7.86 -13.32
C ASN A 15 -20.64 8.65 -12.11
N PRO A 16 -20.31 8.00 -10.99
CA PRO A 16 -19.33 8.57 -10.08
C PRO A 16 -17.96 8.16 -10.61
N SER A 17 -17.22 9.13 -11.17
CA SER A 17 -15.77 9.06 -11.19
C SER A 17 -15.31 9.05 -9.72
N GLY A 18 -15.25 7.85 -9.16
CA GLY A 18 -14.77 7.61 -7.81
C GLY A 18 -13.27 7.84 -7.79
N ASN A 19 -12.86 9.01 -7.32
CA ASN A 19 -11.51 9.19 -6.85
C ASN A 19 -11.36 8.27 -5.63
N PHE A 20 -10.76 7.09 -5.84
CA PHE A 20 -10.35 6.17 -4.78
C PHE A 20 -9.13 6.77 -4.07
N TRP A 21 -9.35 7.81 -3.27
CA TRP A 21 -8.39 8.25 -2.29
C TRP A 21 -9.09 8.27 -0.94
N PRO A 22 -8.63 7.52 0.07
CA PRO A 22 -9.21 7.62 1.40
C PRO A 22 -9.01 9.04 1.93
N ALA A 23 -10.11 9.70 2.29
CA ALA A 23 -10.09 11.02 2.88
C ALA A 23 -9.25 10.99 4.18
N GLN A 24 -8.16 11.78 4.21
CA GLN A 24 -7.34 11.99 5.39
C GLN A 24 -8.20 12.54 6.54
N LYS A 25 -8.46 11.71 7.55
CA LYS A 25 -8.92 12.18 8.86
C LYS A 25 -7.72 12.72 9.62
N SER A 26 -7.52 14.04 9.54
CA SER A 26 -6.59 14.75 10.41
C SER A 26 -7.13 14.75 11.84
N SER A 27 -6.54 13.92 12.71
CA SER A 27 -6.67 14.02 14.16
C SER A 27 -5.29 14.39 14.70
N GLY A 28 -5.13 15.66 15.08
CA GLY A 28 -3.85 16.24 15.44
C GLY A 28 -3.15 15.56 16.62
N ASN A 29 -1.89 15.20 16.42
CA ASN A 29 -0.89 15.08 17.48
C ASN A 29 0.46 15.51 16.90
N SER A 30 1.14 16.51 17.50
CA SER A 30 2.32 17.17 16.91
C SER A 30 3.59 16.31 16.79
N ASN A 31 3.52 15.01 17.12
CA ASN A 31 4.56 14.01 16.90
C ASN A 31 4.29 13.08 15.71
N SER A 32 3.13 13.18 15.04
CA SER A 32 2.72 12.24 13.97
C SER A 32 3.16 12.67 12.57
N ALA A 33 3.55 13.93 12.36
CA ALA A 33 3.90 14.43 11.02
C ALA A 33 4.99 13.59 10.31
N PRO A 34 6.09 13.19 10.95
CA PRO A 34 7.10 12.40 10.26
C PRO A 34 6.73 10.91 10.17
N GLU A 35 5.87 10.40 11.07
CA GLU A 35 5.31 9.04 10.94
C GLU A 35 4.35 8.97 9.75
N GLU A 36 3.45 9.93 9.62
CA GLU A 36 2.49 10.05 8.51
C GLU A 36 3.21 10.23 7.16
N ALA A 37 4.31 11.00 7.15
CA ALA A 37 5.16 11.16 5.97
C ALA A 37 5.81 9.84 5.55
N PHE A 38 6.35 9.07 6.52
CA PHE A 38 6.93 7.75 6.23
C PHE A 38 5.86 6.75 5.76
N SER A 39 4.71 6.68 6.42
CA SER A 39 3.60 5.83 6.01
C SER A 39 3.13 6.14 4.59
N SER A 40 2.96 7.43 4.25
CA SER A 40 2.60 7.85 2.90
C SER A 40 3.65 7.48 1.86
N LEU A 41 4.94 7.62 2.20
CA LEU A 41 6.05 7.21 1.35
C LEU A 41 6.03 5.68 1.11
N LEU A 42 5.84 4.91 2.18
CA LEU A 42 5.80 3.45 2.13
C LEU A 42 4.62 2.96 1.29
N THR A 43 3.42 3.48 1.52
CA THR A 43 2.23 3.15 0.70
C THR A 43 2.47 3.43 -0.77
N GLY A 44 3.07 4.59 -1.11
CA GLY A 44 3.41 4.92 -2.49
C GLY A 44 4.42 3.93 -3.09
N ILE A 45 5.47 3.58 -2.35
CA ILE A 45 6.46 2.58 -2.78
C ILE A 45 5.80 1.22 -3.00
N VAL A 46 4.96 0.77 -2.07
CA VAL A 46 4.26 -0.52 -2.15
C VAL A 46 3.42 -0.59 -3.42
N CYS A 47 2.59 0.44 -3.65
CA CYS A 47 1.76 0.51 -4.86
C CYS A 47 2.60 0.48 -6.14
N ASP A 48 3.66 1.29 -6.23
CA ASP A 48 4.53 1.36 -7.40
C ASP A 48 5.27 0.03 -7.63
N ALA A 49 5.87 -0.53 -6.58
CA ALA A 49 6.64 -1.76 -6.62
C ALA A 49 5.77 -2.96 -7.04
N LEU A 50 4.60 -3.11 -6.43
CA LEU A 50 3.66 -4.18 -6.77
C LEU A 50 3.05 -3.99 -8.15
N SER A 51 2.73 -2.75 -8.54
CA SER A 51 2.23 -2.44 -9.89
C SER A 51 3.25 -2.82 -10.97
N ASN A 52 4.54 -2.56 -10.71
CA ASN A 52 5.62 -2.93 -11.61
C ASN A 52 5.89 -4.44 -11.64
N ALA A 53 5.73 -5.14 -10.51
CA ALA A 53 5.99 -6.58 -10.41
C ALA A 53 4.84 -7.46 -10.92
N LEU A 54 3.60 -7.13 -10.54
CA LEU A 54 2.40 -7.91 -10.81
C LEU A 54 1.62 -7.39 -12.03
N GLY A 55 1.82 -6.13 -12.38
CA GLY A 55 1.03 -5.40 -13.36
C GLY A 55 -0.19 -4.71 -12.71
N ARG A 56 -0.51 -3.52 -13.22
CA ARG A 56 -1.62 -2.67 -12.74
C ARG A 56 -2.95 -3.43 -12.58
N TYR A 57 -3.32 -4.24 -13.57
CA TYR A 57 -4.59 -4.97 -13.54
C TYR A 57 -4.69 -5.97 -12.38
N VAL A 58 -3.60 -6.67 -12.08
CA VAL A 58 -3.55 -7.63 -10.96
C VAL A 58 -3.58 -6.87 -9.64
N LEU A 59 -2.83 -5.76 -9.54
CA LEU A 59 -2.84 -4.91 -8.36
C LEU A 59 -4.24 -4.34 -8.07
N ASP A 60 -4.97 -3.87 -9.09
CA ASP A 60 -6.33 -3.34 -8.93
C ASP A 60 -7.30 -4.39 -8.39
N ILE A 61 -7.19 -5.64 -8.86
CA ILE A 61 -7.98 -6.76 -8.34
C ILE A 61 -7.64 -7.01 -6.87
N LEU A 62 -6.36 -7.03 -6.51
CA LEU A 62 -5.93 -7.29 -5.14
C LEU A 62 -6.30 -6.15 -4.19
N ALA A 63 -6.22 -4.90 -4.66
CA ALA A 63 -6.70 -3.72 -3.94
C ALA A 63 -8.21 -3.82 -3.68
N SER A 64 -9.00 -4.26 -4.67
CA SER A 64 -10.45 -4.52 -4.46
C SER A 64 -10.76 -5.63 -3.46
N LYS A 65 -9.75 -6.43 -3.08
CA LYS A 65 -9.82 -7.50 -2.08
C LYS A 65 -9.22 -7.12 -0.72
N GLY A 66 -8.71 -5.89 -0.58
CA GLY A 66 -8.22 -5.35 0.67
C GLY A 66 -6.71 -5.41 0.88
N LEU A 67 -5.91 -5.94 -0.06
CA LEU A 67 -4.44 -6.10 0.11
C LEU A 67 -3.68 -4.79 0.44
N LEU A 68 -4.26 -3.64 0.08
CA LEU A 68 -3.63 -2.33 0.27
C LEU A 68 -4.28 -1.51 1.39
N ASP A 69 -5.33 -2.05 2.03
CA ASP A 69 -6.11 -1.34 3.04
C ASP A 69 -5.24 -0.99 4.25
N ASP A 70 -4.31 -1.88 4.62
CA ASP A 70 -3.38 -1.72 5.74
C ASP A 70 -1.91 -1.51 5.29
N SER A 71 -1.70 -0.95 4.08
CA SER A 71 -0.35 -0.73 3.52
C SER A 71 0.52 0.25 4.31
N ASP A 72 -0.09 1.06 5.18
CA ASP A 72 0.57 1.96 6.12
C ASP A 72 1.08 1.24 7.39
N ASN A 73 0.61 0.01 7.63
CA ASN A 73 1.05 -0.87 8.69
C ASN A 73 1.87 -2.05 8.14
N PRO A 74 3.20 -2.02 8.29
CA PRO A 74 4.10 -3.07 7.81
C PRO A 74 3.72 -4.51 8.19
N LYS A 75 3.19 -4.71 9.41
CA LYS A 75 2.90 -6.05 9.93
C LYS A 75 1.62 -6.63 9.34
N GLU A 76 0.61 -5.79 9.17
CA GLU A 76 -0.65 -6.19 8.55
C GLU A 76 -0.43 -6.44 7.06
N PHE A 77 0.27 -5.54 6.37
CA PHE A 77 0.64 -5.72 4.97
C PHE A 77 1.47 -6.99 4.72
N ASP A 78 2.46 -7.29 5.59
CA ASP A 78 3.23 -8.55 5.54
C ASP A 78 2.31 -9.77 5.70
N ARG A 79 1.39 -9.73 6.68
CA ARG A 79 0.42 -10.82 6.91
C ARG A 79 -0.49 -11.04 5.71
N GLU A 80 -0.94 -9.97 5.06
CA GLU A 80 -1.80 -10.05 3.88
C GLU A 80 -1.06 -10.58 2.66
N LEU A 81 0.17 -10.12 2.42
CA LEU A 81 1.04 -10.67 1.39
C LEU A 81 1.29 -12.16 1.61
N GLN A 82 1.64 -12.56 2.83
CA GLN A 82 1.83 -13.96 3.22
C GLN A 82 0.57 -14.79 2.98
N SER A 83 -0.60 -14.27 3.34
CA SER A 83 -1.88 -14.96 3.14
C SER A 83 -2.21 -15.19 1.65
N LEU A 84 -1.93 -14.20 0.80
CA LEU A 84 -2.30 -14.22 -0.61
C LEU A 84 -1.27 -14.92 -1.50
N PHE A 85 0.02 -14.76 -1.22
CA PHE A 85 1.12 -15.23 -2.06
C PHE A 85 1.95 -16.35 -1.43
N GLY A 86 1.73 -16.68 -0.15
CA GLY A 86 2.52 -17.67 0.58
C GLY A 86 4.01 -17.35 0.49
N ASN A 87 4.81 -18.32 0.08
CA ASN A 87 6.26 -18.15 -0.09
C ASN A 87 6.64 -17.01 -1.07
N GLY A 88 5.74 -16.67 -2.01
CA GLY A 88 5.92 -15.57 -2.95
C GLY A 88 5.92 -14.18 -2.30
N ALA A 89 5.35 -14.05 -1.09
CA ALA A 89 5.35 -12.81 -0.32
C ALA A 89 6.76 -12.27 -0.10
N SER A 90 7.69 -13.15 0.27
CA SER A 90 9.11 -12.79 0.49
C SER A 90 9.80 -12.18 -0.73
N VAL A 91 9.36 -12.52 -1.94
CA VAL A 91 9.88 -11.93 -3.18
C VAL A 91 9.32 -10.52 -3.35
N LEU A 92 8.03 -10.33 -3.10
CA LEU A 92 7.35 -9.03 -3.19
C LEU A 92 7.86 -8.06 -2.13
N GLU A 93 7.98 -8.50 -0.88
CA GLU A 93 8.60 -7.76 0.22
C GLU A 93 10.00 -7.27 -0.17
N ARG A 94 10.80 -8.14 -0.80
CA ARG A 94 12.15 -7.78 -1.26
C ARG A 94 12.13 -6.71 -2.34
N ILE A 95 11.19 -6.78 -3.28
CA ILE A 95 11.01 -5.76 -4.32
C ILE A 95 10.61 -4.43 -3.68
N VAL A 96 9.68 -4.44 -2.74
CA VAL A 96 9.25 -3.26 -1.97
C VAL A 96 10.44 -2.62 -1.23
N VAL A 97 11.21 -3.40 -0.48
CA VAL A 97 12.39 -2.89 0.25
C VAL A 97 13.45 -2.34 -0.70
N LYS A 98 13.73 -3.03 -1.81
CA LYS A 98 14.70 -2.57 -2.80
C LYS A 98 14.31 -1.22 -3.38
N ASP A 99 13.04 -1.03 -3.70
CA ASP A 99 12.52 0.23 -4.22
C ASP A 99 12.53 1.33 -3.16
N LEU A 100 12.18 1.00 -1.90
CA LEU A 100 12.26 1.91 -0.76
C LEU A 100 13.70 2.40 -0.52
N TYR A 101 14.65 1.47 -0.47
CA TYR A 101 16.07 1.76 -0.23
C TYR A 101 16.65 2.62 -1.35
N ARG A 102 16.29 2.32 -2.60
CA ARG A 102 16.65 3.16 -3.74
C ARG A 102 16.13 4.59 -3.58
N LYS A 103 14.89 4.77 -3.13
CA LYS A 103 14.28 6.11 -2.95
C LYS A 103 14.89 6.89 -1.79
N LEU A 104 15.31 6.20 -0.74
CA LEU A 104 16.00 6.77 0.43
C LEU A 104 17.54 6.79 0.30
N SER A 105 18.09 6.45 -0.88
CA SER A 105 19.54 6.34 -1.11
C SER A 105 20.29 5.43 -0.12
N ILE A 106 19.61 4.41 0.41
CA ILE A 106 20.19 3.40 1.30
C ILE A 106 20.83 2.30 0.44
N PRO A 107 22.09 1.90 0.70
CA PRO A 107 22.70 0.76 0.03
C PRO A 107 21.91 -0.53 0.30
N TYR A 108 21.58 -1.29 -0.74
CA TYR A 108 20.89 -2.56 -0.63
C TYR A 108 21.83 -3.71 -0.96
N ASP A 109 22.04 -4.61 0.00
CA ASP A 109 22.80 -5.85 -0.19
C ASP A 109 21.85 -7.00 -0.56
N SER A 110 21.99 -7.52 -1.79
CA SER A 110 21.15 -8.62 -2.28
C SER A 110 21.50 -9.98 -1.66
N ASP A 111 22.73 -10.14 -1.18
CA ASP A 111 23.27 -11.43 -0.72
C ASP A 111 23.07 -11.63 0.78
N ALA A 112 22.76 -10.54 1.51
CA ALA A 112 22.42 -10.59 2.91
C ALA A 112 21.10 -11.35 3.18
N ARG A 113 21.01 -11.94 4.38
CA ARG A 113 19.76 -12.53 4.88
C ARG A 113 18.69 -11.44 4.96
N PHE A 114 17.60 -11.64 4.21
CA PHE A 114 16.50 -10.69 4.15
C PHE A 114 15.59 -10.80 5.37
N ASP A 115 15.26 -9.63 5.91
CA ASP A 115 14.34 -9.44 7.03
C ASP A 115 13.55 -8.16 6.75
N TYR A 116 12.25 -8.33 6.50
CA TYR A 116 11.37 -7.23 6.08
C TYR A 116 11.19 -6.18 7.17
N GLU A 117 10.88 -6.60 8.41
CA GLU A 117 10.64 -5.69 9.54
C GLU A 117 11.91 -4.88 9.88
N LYS A 118 13.07 -5.55 9.91
CA LYS A 118 14.35 -4.87 10.16
C LYS A 118 14.68 -3.87 9.05
N SER A 119 14.42 -4.24 7.79
CA SER A 119 14.68 -3.36 6.65
C SER A 119 13.83 -2.09 6.72
N LEU A 120 12.56 -2.21 7.08
CA LEU A 120 11.65 -1.07 7.26
C LEU A 120 12.03 -0.20 8.46
N ALA A 121 12.48 -0.80 9.56
CA ALA A 121 12.98 -0.04 10.72
C ALA A 121 14.16 0.85 10.33
N THR A 122 15.13 0.33 9.56
CA THR A 122 16.25 1.11 9.04
C THR A 122 15.79 2.23 8.11
N ALA A 123 14.87 1.96 7.18
CA ALA A 123 14.31 2.97 6.30
C ALA A 123 13.59 4.10 7.07
N LYS A 124 12.83 3.72 8.10
CA LYS A 124 12.11 4.65 8.96
C LYS A 124 13.08 5.57 9.72
N GLU A 125 14.17 5.02 10.26
CA GLU A 125 15.22 5.79 10.93
C GLU A 125 15.88 6.82 9.99
N VAL A 126 16.25 6.42 8.77
CA VAL A 126 16.84 7.33 7.77
C VAL A 126 15.87 8.44 7.38
N CYS A 127 14.60 8.10 7.13
CA CYS A 127 13.55 9.08 6.80
C CYS A 127 13.37 10.12 7.91
N PHE A 128 13.42 9.70 9.18
CA PHE A 128 13.36 10.62 10.32
C PHE A 128 14.58 11.54 10.41
N VAL A 129 15.78 11.01 10.16
CA VAL A 129 17.02 11.80 10.19
C VAL A 129 17.00 12.88 9.10
N GLU A 130 16.61 12.53 7.88
CA GLU A 130 16.45 13.51 6.79
C GLU A 130 15.39 14.58 7.11
N SER A 131 14.29 14.18 7.75
CA SER A 131 13.21 15.10 8.13
C SER A 131 13.62 16.11 9.21
N ARG A 132 14.66 15.82 10.01
CA ARG A 132 15.20 16.74 11.02
C ARG A 132 16.32 17.65 10.49
N LEU A 133 16.90 17.31 9.34
CA LEU A 133 17.95 18.08 8.68
C LEU A 133 17.41 19.17 7.75
N LYS A 134 16.10 19.22 7.55
CA LYS A 134 15.39 20.12 6.63
C LYS A 134 14.66 21.21 7.37
#